data_AF-A0A7Y5Y7H6-F1
#
_entry.id   AF-A0A7Y5Y7H6-F1
#
_cell.length_a   1.000
_cell.length_b   1.000
_cell.length_c   1.000
_cell.angle_alpha   90.00
_cell.angle_beta   90.00
_cell.angle_gamma   90.00
#
_symmetry.space_group_name_H-M   'P 1'
#
loop_
_entity.id
_entity.type
_entity.pdbx_description
1 polymer ?
#
loop_
_entity_poly.entity_id
_entity_poly.type
_entity_poly.pdbx_seq_one_letter_code
_entity_poly.pdbx_strand_id
1 'polypeptide(L)'
;FCIHRGYSNHRNTYHIRHYEVDKEGNVIRAFAIGRKWEGKECLDGLLSQWNYWCWYMNHGPEELPKPLLFFKEKENMLESFLFCMYDLGMRASAAYRISMMPFILLLTSHRLMALWTCRDPVWPDYVSRVSGIESDDPYDEPRGSTPIGWAETTHAINRKDYPDGDKTTMENWCGEKNPVTNALLWAAEIAPNFIKHG
;
A
#
# COMPACT_ATOMS: atom_id res chain seq x y z
N PHE A 1 10.25 -11.29 4.45
CA PHE A 1 9.96 -10.46 3.27
C PHE A 1 11.23 -9.78 2.80
N CYS A 2 11.30 -9.33 1.56
CA CYS A 2 12.38 -8.49 1.04
C CYS A 2 11.84 -7.53 -0.03
N ILE A 3 12.58 -6.45 -0.28
CA ILE A 3 12.32 -5.60 -1.44
C ILE A 3 13.00 -6.23 -2.66
N HIS A 4 12.20 -6.58 -3.65
CA HIS A 4 12.65 -7.15 -4.91
C HIS A 4 12.71 -6.07 -6.00
N ARG A 5 13.84 -5.98 -6.70
CA ARG A 5 14.06 -5.12 -7.88
C ARG A 5 13.95 -5.96 -9.15
N GLY A 6 12.99 -5.64 -10.00
CA GLY A 6 12.85 -6.18 -11.36
C GLY A 6 12.97 -5.09 -12.42
N TYR A 7 12.93 -5.47 -13.69
CA TYR A 7 12.98 -4.55 -14.84
C TYR A 7 11.85 -4.85 -15.82
N SER A 8 11.03 -3.85 -16.15
CA SER A 8 9.88 -3.99 -17.06
C SER A 8 9.57 -2.65 -17.72
N ASN A 9 9.12 -2.65 -18.97
CA ASN A 9 8.79 -1.42 -19.73
C ASN A 9 9.89 -0.35 -19.70
N HIS A 10 11.15 -0.78 -19.84
CA HIS A 10 12.34 0.08 -19.79
C HIS A 10 12.54 0.85 -18.47
N ARG A 11 11.93 0.37 -17.37
CA ARG A 11 12.03 0.99 -16.04
C ARG A 11 12.31 -0.06 -14.98
N ASN A 12 12.99 0.38 -13.91
CA ASN A 12 13.09 -0.42 -12.69
C ASN A 12 11.71 -0.49 -12.03
N THR A 13 11.39 -1.67 -11.53
CA THR A 13 10.15 -1.97 -10.83
C THR A 13 10.48 -2.61 -9.49
N TYR A 14 9.72 -2.24 -8.47
CA TYR A 14 9.99 -2.65 -7.11
C TYR A 14 8.74 -3.20 -6.43
N HIS A 15 8.92 -4.24 -5.63
CA HIS A 15 7.86 -4.93 -4.91
C HIS A 15 8.38 -5.41 -3.55
N ILE A 16 7.51 -5.44 -2.55
CA ILE A 16 7.77 -6.17 -1.31
C ILE A 16 7.28 -7.61 -1.52
N ARG A 17 8.17 -8.59 -1.39
CA ARG A 17 7.87 -10.01 -1.68
C ARG A 17 8.27 -10.92 -0.54
N HIS A 18 7.58 -12.04 -0.45
CA HIS A 18 7.99 -13.21 0.32
C HIS A 18 8.20 -14.37 -0.64
N TYR A 19 9.22 -15.16 -0.36
CA TYR A 19 9.54 -16.39 -1.06
C TYR A 19 9.54 -17.53 -0.04
N GLU A 20 8.67 -18.51 -0.26
CA GLU A 20 8.69 -19.78 0.45
C GLU A 20 9.64 -20.71 -0.32
N VAL A 21 10.63 -21.27 0.38
CA VAL A 21 11.64 -22.16 -0.20
C VAL A 21 11.51 -23.57 0.39
N ASP A 22 11.81 -24.58 -0.41
CA ASP A 22 11.92 -25.96 0.08
C ASP A 22 13.26 -26.21 0.81
N LYS A 23 13.49 -27.47 1.21
CA LYS A 23 14.71 -27.90 1.91
C LYS A 23 15.98 -27.78 1.05
N GLU A 24 15.84 -27.73 -0.27
CA GLU A 24 16.94 -27.62 -1.24
C GLU A 24 17.20 -26.16 -1.63
N GLY A 25 16.37 -25.23 -1.13
CA GLY A 25 16.46 -23.80 -1.41
C GLY A 25 15.71 -23.38 -2.69
N ASN A 26 14.93 -24.26 -3.31
CA ASN A 26 14.12 -23.90 -4.47
C ASN A 26 12.88 -23.12 -4.01
N VAL A 27 12.55 -22.05 -4.74
CA VAL A 27 11.32 -21.28 -4.49
C VAL A 27 10.11 -22.11 -4.88
N ILE A 28 9.27 -22.44 -3.90
CA ILE A 28 8.02 -23.19 -4.10
C ILE A 28 6.80 -22.27 -4.16
N ARG A 29 6.84 -21.11 -3.49
CA ARG A 29 5.78 -20.09 -3.56
C ARG A 29 6.37 -18.69 -3.47
N ALA A 30 5.71 -17.73 -4.10
CA ALA A 30 6.01 -16.33 -3.94
C ALA A 30 4.72 -15.52 -3.83
N PHE A 31 4.69 -14.56 -2.92
CA PHE A 31 3.62 -13.58 -2.85
C PHE A 31 4.19 -12.18 -2.68
N ALA A 32 3.43 -11.19 -3.14
CA ALA A 32 3.77 -9.78 -3.01
C ALA A 32 2.75 -9.09 -2.13
N ILE A 33 3.21 -8.13 -1.33
CA ILE A 33 2.34 -7.27 -0.52
C ILE A 33 2.46 -5.82 -1.00
N GLY A 34 1.32 -5.12 -0.99
CA GLY A 34 1.24 -3.75 -1.46
C GLY A 34 1.21 -3.62 -2.99
N ARG A 35 1.63 -2.46 -3.49
CA ARG A 35 1.60 -2.12 -4.92
C ARG A 35 2.94 -2.38 -5.60
N LYS A 36 2.90 -2.41 -6.95
CA LYS A 36 4.09 -2.21 -7.78
C LYS A 36 4.50 -0.75 -7.71
N TRP A 37 5.78 -0.51 -7.51
CA TRP A 37 6.40 0.82 -7.59
C TRP A 37 7.28 0.89 -8.83
N GLU A 38 7.13 1.94 -9.62
CA GLU A 38 7.86 2.12 -10.89
C GLU A 38 8.72 3.37 -10.80
N GLY A 39 9.95 3.26 -11.29
CA GLY A 39 10.89 4.38 -11.29
C GLY A 39 11.46 4.70 -9.91
N LYS A 40 12.37 5.68 -9.87
CA LYS A 40 13.07 6.11 -8.65
C LYS A 40 12.24 7.09 -7.83
N GLU A 41 11.35 7.83 -8.50
CA GLU A 41 10.43 8.82 -7.96
C GLU A 41 9.42 8.26 -6.94
N CYS A 42 9.24 6.94 -6.95
CA CYS A 42 8.28 6.22 -6.12
C CYS A 42 8.94 5.47 -4.94
N LEU A 43 10.27 5.50 -4.84
CA LEU A 43 11.01 4.65 -3.91
C LEU A 43 10.88 5.07 -2.45
N ASP A 44 10.68 6.36 -2.18
CA ASP A 44 10.42 6.86 -0.83
C ASP A 44 9.11 6.27 -0.27
N GLY A 45 8.07 6.17 -1.10
CA GLY A 45 6.81 5.50 -0.76
C GLY A 45 6.98 4.00 -0.50
N LEU A 46 7.77 3.31 -1.33
CA LEU A 46 8.13 1.91 -1.11
C LEU A 46 8.85 1.70 0.23
N LEU A 47 9.87 2.52 0.53
CA LEU A 47 10.63 2.39 1.77
C LEU A 47 9.77 2.76 2.99
N SER A 48 8.87 3.73 2.86
CA SER A 48 7.90 4.06 3.90
C SER A 48 6.97 2.87 4.17
N GLN A 49 6.44 2.23 3.13
CA GLN A 49 5.59 1.04 3.26
C GLN A 49 6.37 -0.16 3.82
N TRP A 50 7.63 -0.32 3.43
CA TRP A 50 8.51 -1.34 4.00
C TRP A 50 8.72 -1.13 5.49
N ASN A 51 9.04 0.10 5.91
CA ASN A 51 9.20 0.44 7.32
C ASN A 51 7.91 0.26 8.12
N TYR A 52 6.75 0.56 7.54
CA TYR A 52 5.45 0.28 8.15
C TYR A 52 5.30 -1.21 8.50
N TRP A 53 5.58 -2.11 7.55
CA TRP A 53 5.50 -3.55 7.79
C TRP A 53 6.55 -4.04 8.77
N CYS A 54 7.79 -3.55 8.69
CA CYS A 54 8.82 -3.86 9.68
C CYS A 54 8.41 -3.43 11.08
N TRP A 55 7.80 -2.26 11.24
CA TRP A 55 7.32 -1.79 12.53
C TRP A 55 6.19 -2.66 13.06
N TYR A 56 5.17 -2.91 12.23
CA TYR A 56 4.05 -3.78 12.57
C TYR A 56 4.52 -5.16 13.07
N MET A 57 5.46 -5.78 12.35
CA MET A 57 5.93 -7.13 12.69
C MET A 57 6.80 -7.18 13.95
N ASN A 58 7.40 -6.06 14.37
CA ASN A 58 8.28 -6.01 15.56
C ASN A 58 7.56 -5.49 16.81
N HIS A 59 6.64 -4.53 16.66
CA HIS A 59 6.01 -3.81 17.78
C HIS A 59 4.48 -3.93 17.80
N GLY A 60 3.87 -4.49 16.74
CA GLY A 60 2.42 -4.55 16.60
C GLY A 60 1.80 -3.26 16.02
N PRO A 61 0.46 -3.16 16.04
CA PRO A 61 -0.28 -2.09 15.37
C PRO A 61 -0.44 -0.79 16.18
N GLU A 62 -0.13 -0.78 17.48
CA GLU A 62 -0.50 0.30 18.40
C GLU A 62 -0.03 1.69 17.97
N GLU A 63 1.22 1.79 17.54
CA GLU A 63 1.85 3.06 17.16
C GLU A 63 1.84 3.31 15.65
N LEU A 64 1.12 2.49 14.88
CA LEU A 64 1.07 2.65 13.43
C LEU A 64 0.12 3.77 13.01
N PRO A 65 0.54 4.63 12.07
CA PRO A 65 -0.37 5.61 11.49
C PRO A 65 -1.52 4.88 10.77
N LYS A 66 -2.74 5.42 10.91
CA LYS A 66 -3.92 4.83 10.25
C LYS A 66 -3.73 4.82 8.72
N PRO A 67 -4.14 3.74 8.02
CA PRO A 67 -4.14 3.72 6.56
C PRO A 67 -4.95 4.87 5.96
N LEU A 68 -4.52 5.36 4.80
CA LEU A 68 -5.22 6.41 4.06
C LEU A 68 -6.63 6.03 3.61
N LEU A 69 -6.90 4.73 3.46
CA LEU A 69 -8.15 4.21 2.92
C LEU A 69 -8.34 2.77 3.37
N PHE A 70 -9.51 2.46 3.93
CA PHE A 70 -10.01 1.09 4.04
C PHE A 70 -10.93 0.81 2.86
N PHE A 71 -10.63 -0.21 2.06
CA PHE A 71 -11.49 -0.61 0.96
C PHE A 71 -12.74 -1.32 1.50
N LYS A 72 -13.85 -1.19 0.76
CA LYS A 72 -15.03 -2.03 1.02
C LYS A 72 -14.70 -3.47 0.62
N GLU A 73 -15.02 -4.41 1.49
CA GLU A 73 -14.90 -5.85 1.19
C GLU A 73 -15.68 -6.20 -0.08
N LYS A 74 -16.90 -5.67 -0.21
CA LYS A 74 -17.72 -5.75 -1.42
C LYS A 74 -17.74 -4.40 -2.12
N GLU A 75 -16.92 -4.28 -3.15
CA GLU A 75 -16.84 -3.09 -3.97
C GLU A 75 -18.14 -2.90 -4.76
N ASN A 76 -18.65 -1.66 -4.79
CA ASN A 76 -19.82 -1.29 -5.58
C ASN A 76 -19.42 -0.43 -6.79
N MET A 77 -20.37 -0.14 -7.68
CA MET A 77 -20.11 0.64 -8.90
C MET A 77 -19.52 2.03 -8.63
N LEU A 78 -19.94 2.69 -7.55
CA LEU A 78 -19.42 3.99 -7.17
C LEU A 78 -17.96 3.89 -6.71
N GLU A 79 -17.62 2.88 -5.90
CA GLU A 79 -16.23 2.64 -5.48
C GLU A 79 -15.32 2.31 -6.67
N SER A 80 -15.78 1.50 -7.63
CA SER A 80 -15.01 1.21 -8.85
C SER A 80 -14.76 2.46 -9.67
N PHE A 81 -15.76 3.32 -9.79
CA PHE A 81 -15.64 4.59 -10.48
C PHE A 81 -14.64 5.51 -9.78
N LEU A 82 -14.73 5.64 -8.45
CA LEU A 82 -13.83 6.48 -7.66
C LEU A 82 -12.40 5.94 -7.66
N PHE A 83 -12.22 4.62 -7.65
CA PHE A 83 -10.92 3.98 -7.81
C PHE A 83 -10.27 4.38 -9.15
N CYS A 84 -10.99 4.25 -10.26
CA CYS A 84 -10.49 4.63 -11.58
C CYS A 84 -10.25 6.14 -11.71
N MET A 85 -11.06 6.96 -11.03
CA MET A 85 -10.85 8.41 -10.98
C MET A 85 -9.61 8.80 -10.16
N TYR A 86 -9.31 8.07 -9.08
CA TYR A 86 -8.11 8.30 -8.27
C TYR A 86 -6.83 8.18 -9.11
N ASP A 87 -6.69 7.08 -9.84
CA ASP A 87 -5.53 6.81 -10.69
C ASP A 87 -5.36 7.84 -11.82
N LEU A 88 -6.46 8.45 -12.28
CA LEU A 88 -6.47 9.48 -13.33
C LEU A 88 -6.57 10.91 -12.79
N GLY A 89 -6.30 11.13 -11.50
CA GLY A 89 -6.18 12.46 -10.91
C GLY A 89 -7.46 12.98 -10.25
N MET A 90 -7.89 12.33 -9.17
CA MET A 90 -9.00 12.81 -8.34
C MET A 90 -8.80 14.26 -7.86
N ARG A 91 -7.55 14.69 -7.64
CA ARG A 91 -7.17 16.06 -7.25
C ARG A 91 -6.91 17.01 -8.44
N ALA A 92 -7.07 16.56 -9.69
CA ALA A 92 -6.90 17.40 -10.88
C ALA A 92 -8.05 18.41 -11.06
N SER A 93 -7.90 19.37 -11.97
CA SER A 93 -8.94 20.35 -12.26
C SER A 93 -10.22 19.69 -12.77
N ALA A 94 -11.38 20.32 -12.51
CA ALA A 94 -12.67 19.79 -12.98
C ALA A 94 -12.70 19.61 -14.51
N ALA A 95 -12.13 20.56 -15.25
CA ALA A 95 -12.03 20.50 -16.72
C ALA A 95 -11.24 19.26 -17.18
N TYR A 96 -10.12 18.96 -16.52
CA TYR A 96 -9.33 17.76 -16.83
C TYR A 96 -10.13 16.49 -16.57
N ARG A 97 -10.77 16.37 -15.40
CA ARG A 97 -11.60 15.20 -15.07
C ARG A 97 -12.75 15.00 -16.05
N ILE A 98 -13.42 16.08 -16.47
CA ILE A 98 -14.49 16.00 -17.48
C ILE A 98 -13.93 15.52 -18.82
N SER A 99 -12.79 16.04 -19.25
CA SER A 99 -12.15 15.61 -20.51
C SER A 99 -11.73 14.13 -20.50
N MET A 100 -11.30 13.63 -19.33
CA MET A 100 -10.88 12.23 -19.15
C MET A 100 -12.06 11.30 -18.83
N MET A 101 -13.28 11.82 -18.63
CA MET A 101 -14.44 11.04 -18.22
C MET A 101 -14.73 9.83 -19.13
N PRO A 102 -14.65 9.93 -20.48
CA PRO A 102 -14.85 8.76 -21.33
C PRO A 102 -13.86 7.62 -21.02
N PHE A 103 -12.59 7.95 -20.74
CA PHE A 103 -11.59 6.97 -20.36
C PHE A 103 -11.83 6.40 -18.96
N ILE A 104 -12.20 7.25 -18.00
CA ILE A 104 -12.53 6.82 -16.63
C ILE A 104 -13.70 5.83 -16.67
N LEU A 105 -14.77 6.13 -17.41
CA LEU A 105 -15.93 5.25 -17.54
C LEU A 105 -15.58 3.94 -18.24
N LEU A 106 -14.72 3.97 -19.26
CA LEU A 106 -14.23 2.77 -19.93
C LEU A 106 -13.41 1.88 -18.98
N LEU A 107 -12.51 2.46 -18.19
CA LEU A 107 -11.73 1.71 -17.19
C LEU A 107 -12.64 1.16 -16.09
N THR A 108 -13.62 1.95 -15.66
CA THR A 108 -14.61 1.55 -14.65
C THR A 108 -15.40 0.34 -15.14
N SER A 109 -15.85 0.33 -16.41
CA SER A 109 -16.57 -0.83 -16.95
C SER A 109 -15.70 -2.08 -17.01
N HIS A 110 -14.42 -1.97 -17.40
CA HIS A 110 -13.48 -3.08 -17.40
C HIS A 110 -13.21 -3.61 -15.99
N ARG A 111 -13.06 -2.70 -15.01
CA ARG A 111 -12.90 -3.08 -13.60
C ARG A 111 -14.12 -3.83 -13.10
N LEU A 112 -15.33 -3.35 -13.39
CA LEU A 112 -16.57 -4.03 -12.98
C LEU A 112 -16.70 -5.41 -13.62
N MET A 113 -16.39 -5.54 -14.91
CA MET A 113 -16.32 -6.85 -15.56
C MET A 113 -15.31 -7.77 -14.88
N ALA A 114 -14.11 -7.27 -14.55
CA ALA A 114 -13.12 -8.03 -13.81
C ALA A 114 -13.65 -8.48 -12.43
N LEU A 115 -14.24 -7.58 -11.65
CA LEU A 115 -14.82 -7.90 -10.35
C LEU A 115 -15.96 -8.93 -10.45
N TRP A 116 -16.79 -8.88 -11.49
CA TRP A 116 -17.86 -9.85 -11.71
C TRP A 116 -17.38 -11.21 -12.20
N THR A 117 -16.22 -11.27 -12.85
CA THR A 117 -15.68 -12.52 -13.43
C THR A 117 -14.59 -13.15 -12.57
N CYS A 118 -13.95 -12.39 -11.69
CA CYS A 118 -12.98 -12.91 -10.73
C CYS A 118 -13.69 -13.73 -9.65
N ARG A 119 -13.06 -14.86 -9.31
CA ARG A 119 -13.46 -15.68 -8.17
C ARG A 119 -12.85 -15.11 -6.90
N ASP A 120 -13.57 -15.22 -5.79
CA ASP A 120 -13.03 -14.94 -4.46
C ASP A 120 -11.75 -15.76 -4.21
N PRO A 121 -10.72 -15.16 -3.57
CA PRO A 121 -9.51 -15.88 -3.21
C PRO A 121 -9.84 -17.01 -2.23
N VAL A 122 -9.42 -18.23 -2.57
CA VAL A 122 -9.55 -19.38 -1.67
C VAL A 122 -8.26 -19.51 -0.87
N TRP A 123 -8.33 -19.16 0.41
CA TRP A 123 -7.22 -19.33 1.33
C TRP A 123 -7.14 -20.78 1.83
N PRO A 124 -5.94 -21.35 2.02
CA PRO A 124 -5.80 -22.64 2.69
C PRO A 124 -6.30 -22.60 4.13
N ASP A 125 -6.87 -23.70 4.63
CA ASP A 125 -7.47 -23.78 5.98
C ASP A 125 -6.54 -23.32 7.11
N TYR A 126 -5.23 -23.50 6.95
CA TYR A 126 -4.27 -23.08 7.97
C TYR A 126 -4.25 -21.57 8.15
N VAL A 127 -4.49 -20.79 7.09
CA VAL A 127 -4.53 -19.32 7.15
C VAL A 127 -5.65 -18.91 8.08
N SER A 128 -6.86 -19.45 7.89
CA SER A 128 -8.00 -19.17 8.77
C SER A 128 -7.75 -19.55 10.23
N ARG A 129 -6.93 -20.58 10.50
CA ARG A 129 -6.59 -20.97 11.87
C ARG A 129 -5.59 -20.04 12.54
N VAL A 130 -4.65 -19.46 11.79
CA VAL A 130 -3.60 -18.57 12.35
C VAL A 130 -3.96 -17.09 12.25
N SER A 131 -4.97 -16.75 11.44
CA SER A 131 -5.43 -15.37 11.20
C SER A 131 -6.77 -15.07 11.88
N GLY A 132 -7.13 -15.83 12.91
CA GLY A 132 -8.29 -15.51 13.74
C GLY A 132 -8.04 -14.20 14.51
N ILE A 133 -8.97 -13.26 14.41
CA ILE A 133 -8.95 -12.01 15.16
C ILE A 133 -9.75 -12.24 16.44
N GLU A 134 -9.21 -11.82 17.58
CA GLU A 134 -9.91 -11.89 18.86
C GLU A 134 -11.10 -10.91 18.85
N SER A 135 -12.24 -11.32 19.41
CA SER A 135 -13.48 -10.53 19.33
C SER A 135 -13.41 -9.15 19.98
N ASP A 136 -12.46 -8.97 20.89
CA ASP A 136 -12.19 -7.76 21.65
C ASP A 136 -10.85 -7.10 21.27
N ASP A 137 -10.24 -7.49 20.14
CA ASP A 137 -8.99 -6.90 19.66
C ASP A 137 -9.15 -5.37 19.49
N PRO A 138 -8.43 -4.56 20.28
CA PRO A 138 -8.53 -3.11 20.23
C PRO A 138 -7.81 -2.51 19.01
N TYR A 139 -7.35 -3.32 18.05
CA TYR A 139 -6.74 -2.87 16.81
C TYR A 139 -7.42 -3.46 15.56
N ASP A 140 -8.53 -4.18 15.73
CA ASP A 140 -9.37 -4.62 14.62
C ASP A 140 -10.02 -3.40 13.92
N GLU A 141 -9.49 -3.04 12.76
CA GLU A 141 -9.93 -1.92 11.94
C GLU A 141 -10.40 -2.44 10.56
N PRO A 142 -11.45 -1.86 9.97
CA PRO A 142 -12.12 -0.63 10.38
C PRO A 142 -13.15 -0.84 11.50
N ARG A 143 -13.19 0.07 12.48
CA ARG A 143 -14.16 0.06 13.59
C ARG A 143 -14.82 1.40 13.85
N GLY A 144 -15.99 1.37 14.49
CA GLY A 144 -16.68 2.58 14.94
C GLY A 144 -16.92 3.58 13.80
N SER A 145 -16.31 4.76 13.90
CA SER A 145 -16.41 5.83 12.90
C SER A 145 -15.32 5.82 11.82
N THR A 146 -14.48 4.77 11.76
CA THR A 146 -13.48 4.64 10.69
C THR A 146 -14.20 4.55 9.34
N PRO A 147 -13.95 5.49 8.40
CA PRO A 147 -14.60 5.50 7.09
C PRO A 147 -14.12 4.33 6.22
N ILE A 148 -15.04 3.78 5.42
CA ILE A 148 -14.76 2.66 4.50
C ILE A 148 -15.19 3.05 3.09
N GLY A 149 -14.28 2.92 2.13
CA GLY A 149 -14.46 3.32 0.75
C GLY A 149 -13.99 4.76 0.47
N TRP A 150 -13.80 5.06 -0.81
CA TRP A 150 -13.23 6.32 -1.27
C TRP A 150 -14.08 7.52 -0.91
N ALA A 151 -15.40 7.43 -1.11
CA ALA A 151 -16.33 8.52 -0.86
C ALA A 151 -16.34 8.92 0.61
N GLU A 152 -16.59 7.96 1.50
CA GLU A 152 -16.66 8.19 2.94
C GLU A 152 -15.33 8.71 3.49
N THR A 153 -14.21 8.12 3.05
CA THR A 153 -12.89 8.55 3.51
C THR A 153 -12.56 9.97 3.07
N THR A 154 -12.86 10.31 1.82
CA THR A 154 -12.67 11.68 1.30
C THR A 154 -13.52 12.68 2.07
N HIS A 155 -14.77 12.35 2.36
CA HIS A 155 -15.65 13.21 3.15
C HIS A 155 -15.16 13.35 4.60
N ALA A 156 -14.70 12.27 5.23
CA ALA A 156 -14.16 12.31 6.58
C ALA A 156 -12.87 13.16 6.66
N ILE A 157 -11.96 13.04 5.69
CA ILE A 157 -10.77 13.89 5.58
C ILE A 157 -11.17 15.37 5.44
N ASN A 158 -12.13 15.68 4.56
CA ASN A 158 -12.59 17.06 4.35
C ASN A 158 -13.23 17.68 5.62
N ARG A 159 -13.89 16.85 6.45
CA ARG A 159 -14.41 17.28 7.76
C ARG A 159 -13.35 17.33 8.85
N LYS A 160 -12.14 16.81 8.59
CA LYS A 160 -11.04 16.61 9.56
C LYS A 160 -11.35 15.57 10.63
N ASP A 161 -12.22 14.62 10.32
CA ASP A 161 -12.58 13.49 11.20
C ASP A 161 -11.65 12.27 10.98
N TYR A 162 -10.80 12.31 9.95
CA TYR A 162 -9.88 11.22 9.58
C TYR A 162 -8.53 11.78 9.11
N PRO A 163 -7.39 11.13 9.43
CA PRO A 163 -6.06 11.60 9.03
C PRO A 163 -5.87 11.61 7.51
N ASP A 164 -5.22 12.65 6.99
CA ASP A 164 -4.86 12.80 5.56
C ASP A 164 -3.42 12.31 5.33
N GLY A 165 -3.18 11.05 5.65
CA GLY A 165 -1.90 10.40 5.37
C GLY A 165 -0.79 10.83 6.32
N ASP A 166 -1.11 10.91 7.60
CA ASP A 166 -0.16 11.20 8.67
C ASP A 166 1.06 10.28 8.56
N LYS A 167 2.24 10.90 8.57
CA LYS A 167 3.53 10.20 8.55
C LYS A 167 4.22 10.42 9.87
N THR A 168 4.67 9.33 10.48
CA THR A 168 5.51 9.38 11.67
C THR A 168 6.97 9.36 11.25
N THR A 169 7.78 10.26 11.81
CA THR A 169 9.23 10.23 11.62
C THR A 169 9.84 9.23 12.60
N MET A 170 10.77 8.40 12.13
CA MET A 170 11.53 7.52 13.02
C MET A 170 12.59 8.32 13.77
N GLU A 171 12.44 8.41 15.10
CA GLU A 171 13.32 9.22 15.95
C GLU A 171 14.79 8.78 15.87
N ASN A 172 15.04 7.46 15.79
CA ASN A 172 16.37 6.86 15.78
C ASN A 172 16.86 6.50 14.36
N TRP A 173 16.44 7.24 13.33
CA TRP A 173 16.87 6.97 11.96
C TRP A 173 18.34 7.37 11.73
N CYS A 174 19.18 6.37 11.47
CA CYS A 174 20.63 6.56 11.23
C CYS A 174 20.99 6.89 9.77
N GLY A 175 20.02 6.89 8.85
CA GLY A 175 20.24 7.20 7.44
C GLY A 175 20.05 8.68 7.09
N GLU A 176 19.99 8.96 5.79
CA GLU A 176 19.64 10.29 5.30
C GLU A 176 18.20 10.64 5.73
N LYS A 177 18.00 11.84 6.28
CA LYS A 177 16.71 12.29 6.83
C LYS A 177 15.73 12.68 5.73
N ASN A 178 16.23 13.17 4.60
CA ASN A 178 15.39 13.42 3.43
C ASN A 178 14.98 12.07 2.80
N PRO A 179 13.67 11.73 2.76
CA PRO A 179 13.23 10.40 2.33
C PRO A 179 13.52 10.12 0.85
N VAL A 180 13.48 11.15 -0.01
CA VAL A 180 13.79 11.02 -1.44
C VAL A 180 15.28 10.76 -1.63
N THR A 181 16.14 11.55 -0.97
CA THR A 181 17.59 11.35 -1.04
C THR A 181 17.98 9.98 -0.48
N ASN A 182 17.40 9.59 0.66
CA ASN A 182 17.62 8.27 1.26
C ASN A 182 17.23 7.13 0.30
N ALA A 183 16.09 7.27 -0.38
CA ALA A 183 15.64 6.29 -1.35
C ALA A 183 16.59 6.15 -2.56
N LEU A 184 17.17 7.27 -3.02
CA LEU A 184 18.18 7.27 -4.08
C LEU A 184 19.49 6.61 -3.63
N LEU A 185 19.94 6.85 -2.39
CA LEU A 185 21.12 6.20 -1.80
C LEU A 185 20.90 4.69 -1.67
N TRP A 186 19.73 4.29 -1.16
CA TRP A 186 19.34 2.89 -1.07
C TRP A 186 19.33 2.21 -2.45
N ALA A 187 18.77 2.86 -3.47
CA ALA A 187 18.74 2.32 -4.83
C ALA A 187 20.13 2.22 -5.49
N ALA A 188 21.07 3.06 -5.07
CA ALA A 188 22.47 3.01 -5.46
C ALA A 188 23.30 1.99 -4.65
N GLU A 189 22.65 1.24 -3.75
CA GLU A 189 23.29 0.27 -2.85
C GLU A 189 24.36 0.91 -1.94
N ILE A 190 24.18 2.21 -1.64
CA ILE A 190 25.03 2.97 -0.72
C ILE A 190 24.43 2.84 0.68
N ALA A 191 25.13 2.12 1.55
CA ALA A 191 24.72 1.99 2.95
C ALA A 191 24.73 3.36 3.66
N PRO A 192 23.84 3.59 4.64
CA PRO A 192 23.98 4.69 5.57
C PRO A 192 25.40 4.74 6.14
N ASN A 193 26.04 5.92 6.16
CA ASN A 193 27.33 6.07 6.81
C ASN A 193 27.15 5.86 8.32
N PHE A 194 27.48 4.67 8.82
CA PHE A 194 27.47 4.33 10.25
C PHE A 194 28.59 5.03 11.06
N ILE A 195 29.13 6.16 10.57
CA ILE A 195 30.38 6.73 11.07
C ILE A 195 30.12 7.81 12.15
N LYS A 196 30.37 7.39 13.39
CA LYS A 196 30.86 8.13 14.58
C LYS A 196 29.85 8.93 15.42
N HIS A 197 29.22 8.24 16.36
CA HIS A 197 29.21 8.72 17.75
C HIS A 197 30.23 7.88 18.54
N GLY A 198 31.45 8.41 18.61
CA GLY A 198 32.32 8.17 19.77
C GLY A 198 32.01 9.21 20.84
#